data_AF-A0AA97ER13-F1
#
_entry.id   AF-A0AA97ER13-F1
#
_cell.length_a   1.000
_cell.length_b   1.000
_cell.length_c   1.000
_cell.angle_alpha   90.00
_cell.angle_beta   90.00
_cell.angle_gamma   90.00
#
_symmetry.space_group_name_H-M   'P 1'
#
loop_
_entity.id
_entity.type
_entity.pdbx_description
1 polymer ?
#
loop_
_entity_poly.entity_id
_entity_poly.type
_entity_poly.pdbx_seq_one_letter_code
_entity_poly.pdbx_strand_id
1 'polypeptide(L)'
;MKRLTLLPLLLLTFSLVTYGQTKKEKDQKAIKDMCGCYEIKFKYAETFSPNIAYEKAYDYRAHALEWAELITDKDDEISIQHLLVVNDTMVIKHWRQDWQFQNQNVFDYTAKNTWRVKELPKEHVKGQWAQKVYQVDDSPRYSGSATWVHVDGKRFWQNKTDAPLPRREYSKRSDYNIMARGNTVKLTDYGWLHEQDNDKIIRESGKDDALLAQEKGYNIYTKVADEKCKVARDWWKENNKVWKKVRQEWDNVFAENKEVKLKSKVDGKMLHQHLFALDNKASRKDIRTIINKFLN
;
A
#
# COMPACT_ATOMS: atom_id res chain seq x y z
N MET A 1 77.57 -28.85 -17.79
CA MET A 1 76.68 -27.73 -18.19
C MET A 1 75.28 -27.99 -17.64
N LYS A 2 74.62 -26.94 -17.14
CA LYS A 2 73.55 -26.94 -16.12
C LYS A 2 72.26 -27.67 -16.55
N ARG A 3 71.70 -28.50 -15.65
CA ARG A 3 70.35 -29.08 -15.76
C ARG A 3 69.30 -28.01 -15.45
N LEU A 4 68.39 -27.73 -16.39
CA LEU A 4 67.19 -26.95 -16.14
C LEU A 4 66.15 -27.81 -15.43
N THR A 5 65.79 -27.44 -14.20
CA THR A 5 64.57 -27.90 -13.53
C THR A 5 63.44 -26.91 -13.82
N LEU A 6 62.46 -27.33 -14.62
CA LEU A 6 61.18 -26.61 -14.74
C LEU A 6 60.33 -26.89 -13.49
N LEU A 7 59.96 -25.84 -12.77
CA LEU A 7 58.96 -25.88 -11.71
C LEU A 7 57.60 -25.49 -12.33
N PRO A 8 56.51 -26.28 -12.18
CA PRO A 8 55.20 -25.86 -12.65
C PRO A 8 54.59 -24.91 -11.61
N LEU A 9 54.35 -23.66 -12.02
CA LEU A 9 53.63 -22.67 -11.22
C LEU A 9 52.13 -23.03 -11.27
N LEU A 10 51.61 -23.65 -10.21
CA LEU A 10 50.19 -23.95 -10.07
C LEU A 10 49.44 -22.65 -9.71
N LEU A 11 48.88 -21.98 -10.73
CA LEU A 11 47.99 -20.83 -10.55
C LEU A 11 46.60 -21.33 -10.11
N LEU A 12 46.35 -21.30 -8.80
CA LEU A 12 45.02 -21.44 -8.22
C LEU A 12 44.22 -20.15 -8.48
N THR A 13 43.42 -20.15 -9.55
CA THR A 13 42.39 -19.13 -9.76
C THR A 13 41.23 -19.39 -8.80
N PHE A 14 41.23 -18.73 -7.65
CA PHE A 14 40.04 -18.63 -6.82
C PHE A 14 39.00 -17.76 -7.54
N SER A 15 38.09 -18.41 -8.26
CA SER A 15 36.87 -17.77 -8.76
C SER A 15 35.96 -17.48 -7.57
N LEU A 16 36.13 -16.32 -6.93
CA LEU A 16 35.16 -15.77 -6.01
C LEU A 16 33.89 -15.46 -6.80
N VAL A 17 32.97 -16.42 -6.88
CA VAL A 17 31.60 -16.18 -7.30
C VAL A 17 30.95 -15.40 -6.17
N THR A 18 31.12 -14.08 -6.16
CA THR A 18 30.30 -13.22 -5.32
C THR A 18 28.89 -13.28 -5.87
N TYR A 19 28.01 -14.07 -5.24
CA TYR A 19 26.57 -14.00 -5.45
C TYR A 19 26.06 -12.66 -4.91
N GLY A 20 26.28 -11.58 -5.67
CA GLY A 20 25.71 -10.28 -5.37
C GLY A 20 24.22 -10.33 -5.61
N GLN A 21 23.41 -10.10 -4.57
CA GLN A 21 21.95 -9.97 -4.70
C GLN A 21 21.60 -8.88 -5.72
N THR A 22 20.77 -9.22 -6.70
CA THR A 22 20.26 -8.27 -7.69
C THR A 22 19.47 -7.15 -7.01
N LYS A 23 19.36 -5.99 -7.64
CA LYS A 23 18.54 -4.90 -7.12
C LYS A 23 17.09 -5.35 -6.87
N LYS A 24 16.51 -6.10 -7.81
CA LYS A 24 15.13 -6.61 -7.71
C LYS A 24 14.94 -7.49 -6.47
N GLU A 25 15.88 -8.40 -6.20
CA GLU A 25 15.82 -9.24 -4.99
C GLU A 25 15.94 -8.42 -3.70
N LYS A 26 16.77 -7.36 -3.68
CA LYS A 26 16.84 -6.41 -2.54
C LYS A 26 15.50 -5.70 -2.34
N ASP A 27 14.85 -5.29 -3.42
CA ASP A 27 13.54 -4.63 -3.39
C ASP A 27 12.46 -5.60 -2.86
N GLN A 28 12.40 -6.84 -3.38
CA GLN A 28 11.48 -7.87 -2.91
C GLN A 28 11.67 -8.14 -1.42
N LYS A 29 12.93 -8.27 -0.96
CA LYS A 29 13.23 -8.45 0.46
C LYS A 29 12.74 -7.26 1.28
N ALA A 30 12.97 -6.03 0.82
CA ALA A 30 12.51 -4.84 1.54
C ALA A 30 10.98 -4.80 1.68
N ILE A 31 10.24 -5.22 0.65
CA ILE A 31 8.78 -5.32 0.69
C ILE A 31 8.35 -6.39 1.70
N LYS A 32 8.93 -7.59 1.64
CA LYS A 32 8.60 -8.72 2.54
C LYS A 32 8.98 -8.46 4.00
N ASP A 33 10.03 -7.67 4.24
CA ASP A 33 10.44 -7.27 5.59
C ASP A 33 9.35 -6.43 6.30
N MET A 34 8.36 -5.88 5.58
CA MET A 34 7.18 -5.22 6.17
C MET A 34 6.14 -6.21 6.74
N CYS A 35 6.28 -7.51 6.53
CA CYS A 35 5.38 -8.52 7.10
C CYS A 35 5.66 -8.79 8.59
N GLY A 36 4.65 -9.29 9.30
CA GLY A 36 4.71 -9.62 10.73
C GLY A 36 3.70 -8.84 11.58
N CYS A 37 3.85 -8.92 12.90
CA CYS A 37 3.01 -8.20 13.85
C CYS A 37 3.61 -6.86 14.26
N TYR A 38 2.80 -5.80 14.29
CA TYR A 38 3.25 -4.44 14.59
C TYR A 38 2.33 -3.72 15.57
N GLU A 39 2.95 -3.07 16.56
CA GLU A 39 2.33 -1.94 17.26
C GLU A 39 2.55 -0.68 16.42
N ILE A 40 1.47 -0.02 16.05
CA ILE A 40 1.49 1.13 15.15
C ILE A 40 1.17 2.39 15.92
N LYS A 41 1.93 3.46 15.68
CA LYS A 41 1.60 4.82 16.12
C LYS A 41 1.36 5.71 14.91
N PHE A 42 0.18 6.31 14.85
CA PHE A 42 -0.22 7.29 13.87
C PHE A 42 -0.03 8.70 14.45
N LYS A 43 0.71 9.57 13.78
CA LYS A 43 0.96 10.95 14.21
C LYS A 43 0.87 11.88 13.00
N TYR A 44 -0.02 12.85 13.03
CA TYR A 44 -0.23 13.78 11.92
C TYR A 44 -0.37 15.20 12.43
N ALA A 45 0.27 16.15 11.75
CA ALA A 45 0.21 17.57 12.07
C ALA A 45 0.22 18.39 10.78
N GLU A 46 -0.63 19.41 10.70
CA GLU A 46 -0.60 20.39 9.61
C GLU A 46 0.62 21.32 9.78
N THR A 47 1.28 21.65 8.68
CA THR A 47 2.59 22.31 8.68
C THR A 47 2.52 23.69 8.03
N PHE A 48 2.21 23.77 6.75
CA PHE A 48 2.21 25.03 6.00
C PHE A 48 0.86 25.23 5.31
N SER A 49 0.40 26.47 5.23
CA SER A 49 -0.74 26.85 4.39
C SER A 49 -0.35 28.11 3.61
N PRO A 50 -0.76 28.24 2.34
CA PRO A 50 -0.56 29.47 1.59
C PRO A 50 -1.44 30.62 2.13
N ASN A 51 -2.51 30.32 2.88
CA ASN A 51 -3.36 31.33 3.49
C ASN A 51 -2.83 31.70 4.89
N ILE A 52 -2.43 32.95 5.06
CA ILE A 52 -1.89 33.49 6.33
C ILE A 52 -2.90 33.47 7.48
N ALA A 53 -4.20 33.46 7.17
CA ALA A 53 -5.29 33.39 8.15
C ALA A 53 -5.75 31.95 8.42
N TYR A 54 -5.09 30.94 7.83
CA TYR A 54 -5.47 29.55 8.03
C TYR A 54 -5.13 29.08 9.44
N GLU A 55 -6.16 28.63 10.16
CA GLU A 55 -6.01 27.95 11.42
C GLU A 55 -5.84 26.44 11.19
N LYS A 56 -4.68 25.93 11.62
CA LYS A 56 -4.37 24.50 11.52
C LYS A 56 -5.31 23.67 12.37
N ALA A 57 -5.70 22.51 11.85
CA ALA A 57 -6.34 21.48 12.66
C ALA A 57 -5.41 20.98 13.76
N TYR A 58 -6.01 20.53 14.86
CA TYR A 58 -5.31 19.84 15.93
C TYR A 58 -4.58 18.59 15.43
N ASP A 59 -3.40 18.36 15.99
CA ASP A 59 -2.63 17.13 15.80
C ASP A 59 -3.49 15.89 16.02
N TYR A 60 -3.36 14.93 15.11
CA TYR A 60 -4.01 13.63 15.22
C TYR A 60 -3.02 12.59 15.73
N ARG A 61 -3.43 11.84 16.76
CA ARG A 61 -2.69 10.70 17.31
C ARG A 61 -3.61 9.51 17.49
N ALA A 62 -3.14 8.33 17.08
CA ALA A 62 -3.80 7.06 17.32
C ALA A 62 -2.78 5.92 17.43
N HIS A 63 -3.24 4.78 17.90
CA HIS A 63 -2.45 3.55 17.98
C HIS A 63 -3.26 2.36 17.47
N ALA A 64 -2.57 1.30 17.06
CA ALA A 64 -3.17 0.07 16.57
C ALA A 64 -2.22 -1.12 16.80
N LEU A 65 -2.78 -2.33 16.80
CA LEU A 65 -2.04 -3.57 16.64
C LEU A 65 -2.46 -4.20 15.31
N GLU A 66 -1.51 -4.52 14.44
CA GLU A 66 -1.82 -4.99 13.08
C GLU A 66 -0.94 -6.15 12.67
N TRP A 67 -1.54 -7.15 12.04
CA TRP A 67 -0.86 -8.26 11.38
C TRP A 67 -0.74 -7.98 9.88
N ALA A 68 0.50 -7.96 9.37
CA ALA A 68 0.80 -7.83 7.95
C ALA A 68 1.12 -9.21 7.35
N GLU A 69 0.09 -9.85 6.79
CA GLU A 69 0.16 -11.18 6.19
C GLU A 69 0.67 -11.13 4.74
N LEU A 70 1.65 -11.95 4.40
CA LEU A 70 2.07 -12.16 3.01
C LEU A 70 1.06 -13.09 2.30
N ILE A 71 0.30 -12.56 1.35
CA ILE A 71 -0.79 -13.29 0.68
C ILE A 71 -0.51 -13.61 -0.79
N THR A 72 0.54 -13.02 -1.37
CA THR A 72 1.09 -13.40 -2.67
C THR A 72 2.58 -13.17 -2.64
N ASP A 73 3.34 -14.17 -3.09
CA ASP A 73 4.79 -14.13 -3.20
C ASP A 73 5.21 -14.73 -4.54
N LYS A 74 5.31 -13.88 -5.56
CA LYS A 74 5.77 -14.21 -6.91
C LYS A 74 6.92 -13.26 -7.28
N ASP A 75 7.65 -13.61 -8.33
CA ASP A 75 8.81 -12.83 -8.75
C ASP A 75 8.49 -11.36 -9.10
N ASP A 76 7.38 -11.11 -9.80
CA ASP A 76 6.95 -9.75 -10.18
C ASP A 76 5.79 -9.20 -9.34
N GLU A 77 5.34 -9.94 -8.32
CA GLU A 77 4.13 -9.60 -7.58
C GLU A 77 4.21 -10.05 -6.12
N ILE A 78 4.10 -9.09 -5.20
CA ILE A 78 4.01 -9.33 -3.76
C ILE A 78 2.77 -8.63 -3.23
N SER A 79 1.92 -9.33 -2.47
CA SER A 79 0.74 -8.73 -1.86
C SER A 79 0.73 -8.96 -0.36
N ILE A 80 0.45 -7.89 0.39
CA ILE A 80 0.42 -7.89 1.85
C ILE A 80 -0.97 -7.45 2.31
N GLN A 81 -1.64 -8.32 3.05
CA GLN A 81 -2.92 -8.03 3.70
C GLN A 81 -2.67 -7.59 5.14
N HIS A 82 -3.17 -6.41 5.48
CA HIS A 82 -3.11 -5.88 6.83
C HIS A 82 -4.42 -6.14 7.59
N LEU A 83 -4.31 -6.71 8.79
CA LEU A 83 -5.44 -7.09 9.64
C LEU A 83 -5.28 -6.41 11.00
N LEU A 84 -6.19 -5.49 11.30
CA LEU A 84 -6.21 -4.74 12.55
C LEU A 84 -6.82 -5.60 13.66
N VAL A 85 -6.18 -5.63 14.83
CA VAL A 85 -6.69 -6.24 16.05
C VAL A 85 -7.20 -5.12 16.97
N VAL A 86 -8.46 -5.22 17.37
CA VAL A 86 -9.14 -4.25 18.24
C VAL A 86 -9.60 -4.97 19.50
N ASN A 87 -9.31 -4.39 20.67
CA ASN A 87 -9.65 -4.95 21.99
C ASN A 87 -9.24 -6.43 22.11
N ASP A 88 -8.05 -6.76 21.61
CA ASP A 88 -7.40 -8.08 21.61
C ASP A 88 -8.15 -9.26 20.97
N THR A 89 -9.36 -9.03 20.45
CA THR A 89 -10.30 -10.10 20.06
C THR A 89 -10.95 -9.86 18.71
N MET A 90 -11.25 -8.61 18.36
CA MET A 90 -11.93 -8.28 17.10
C MET A 90 -10.91 -8.06 15.99
N VAL A 91 -11.08 -8.76 14.87
CA VAL A 91 -10.24 -8.61 13.67
C VAL A 91 -10.98 -7.81 12.62
N ILE A 92 -10.34 -6.76 12.10
CA ILE A 92 -10.82 -5.99 10.96
C ILE A 92 -9.83 -6.17 9.82
N LYS A 93 -10.29 -6.69 8.68
CA LYS A 93 -9.51 -6.63 7.44
C LYS A 93 -9.35 -5.16 7.04
N HIS A 94 -8.16 -4.60 7.28
CA HIS A 94 -7.97 -3.15 7.34
C HIS A 94 -7.64 -2.55 5.96
N TRP A 95 -6.54 -2.97 5.36
CA TRP A 95 -6.13 -2.50 4.03
C TRP A 95 -5.22 -3.53 3.38
N ARG A 96 -5.01 -3.41 2.07
CA ARG A 96 -4.10 -4.28 1.32
C ARG A 96 -3.17 -3.42 0.49
N GLN A 97 -1.94 -3.89 0.36
CA GLN A 97 -0.98 -3.34 -0.58
C GLN A 97 -0.48 -4.43 -1.52
N ASP A 98 -0.61 -4.17 -2.80
CA ASP A 98 -0.01 -4.99 -3.85
C ASP A 98 1.18 -4.24 -4.42
N TRP A 99 2.29 -4.96 -4.56
CA TRP A 99 3.55 -4.49 -5.11
C TRP A 99 3.80 -5.25 -6.41
N GLN A 100 3.84 -4.53 -7.53
CA GLN A 100 4.01 -5.14 -8.85
C GLN A 100 5.21 -4.52 -9.59
N PHE A 101 6.15 -5.36 -10.00
CA PHE A 101 7.39 -4.93 -10.63
C PHE A 101 7.14 -4.49 -12.08
N GLN A 102 7.60 -3.29 -12.44
CA GLN A 102 7.45 -2.65 -13.76
C GLN A 102 6.01 -2.68 -14.30
N ASN A 103 5.03 -2.65 -13.40
CA ASN A 103 3.63 -2.72 -13.78
C ASN A 103 3.18 -1.41 -14.46
N GLN A 104 2.66 -1.53 -15.68
CA GLN A 104 2.18 -0.41 -16.49
C GLN A 104 0.77 0.05 -16.08
N ASN A 105 -0.05 -0.82 -15.49
CA ASN A 105 -1.45 -0.51 -15.20
C ASN A 105 -1.63 0.04 -13.79
N VAL A 106 -1.90 1.33 -13.63
CA VAL A 106 -2.18 1.98 -12.34
C VAL A 106 -3.59 2.55 -12.32
N PHE A 107 -4.09 2.91 -11.13
CA PHE A 107 -5.33 3.66 -10.98
C PHE A 107 -5.07 4.96 -10.22
N ASP A 108 -5.48 6.06 -10.82
CA ASP A 108 -5.31 7.41 -10.29
C ASP A 108 -6.64 7.87 -9.71
N TYR A 109 -6.64 8.27 -8.43
CA TYR A 109 -7.84 8.87 -7.82
C TYR A 109 -8.04 10.27 -8.37
N THR A 110 -9.21 10.57 -8.91
CA THR A 110 -9.48 11.88 -9.51
C THR A 110 -10.22 12.80 -8.54
N ALA A 111 -11.42 12.39 -8.10
CA ALA A 111 -12.23 13.02 -7.05
C ALA A 111 -13.50 12.18 -6.82
N LYS A 112 -14.30 12.48 -5.78
CA LYS A 112 -15.70 12.00 -5.64
C LYS A 112 -15.90 10.48 -5.82
N ASN A 113 -14.98 9.69 -5.26
CA ASN A 113 -14.96 8.22 -5.39
C ASN A 113 -14.86 7.76 -6.85
N THR A 114 -14.04 8.45 -7.64
CA THR A 114 -13.70 8.09 -9.02
C THR A 114 -12.21 7.81 -9.15
N TRP A 115 -11.88 6.72 -9.84
CA TRP A 115 -10.53 6.33 -10.20
C TRP A 115 -10.44 6.11 -11.70
N ARG A 116 -9.41 6.65 -12.34
CA ARG A 116 -9.10 6.39 -13.75
C ARG A 116 -8.04 5.31 -13.83
N VAL A 117 -8.30 4.27 -14.61
CA VAL A 117 -7.28 3.28 -14.97
C VAL A 117 -6.38 3.88 -16.04
N LYS A 118 -5.08 3.86 -15.79
CA LYS A 118 -4.07 4.47 -16.64
C LYS A 118 -2.99 3.44 -16.96
N GLU A 119 -2.64 3.36 -18.23
CA GLU A 119 -1.47 2.63 -18.69
C GLU A 119 -0.27 3.59 -18.76
N LEU A 120 0.79 3.26 -18.04
CA LEU A 120 2.05 3.99 -18.03
C LEU A 120 2.99 3.40 -19.09
N PRO A 121 3.77 4.22 -19.80
CA PRO A 121 4.76 3.72 -20.74
C PRO A 121 5.83 2.85 -20.05
N LYS A 122 6.27 1.79 -20.73
CA LYS A 122 7.24 0.79 -20.21
C LYS A 122 8.53 1.43 -19.69
N GLU A 123 9.02 2.45 -20.38
CA GLU A 123 10.23 3.20 -20.02
C GLU A 123 10.10 3.94 -18.69
N HIS A 124 8.89 4.38 -18.32
CA HIS A 124 8.65 5.11 -17.06
C HIS A 124 8.58 4.18 -15.85
N VAL A 125 8.29 2.89 -16.04
CA VAL A 125 8.14 1.91 -14.96
C VAL A 125 9.34 0.95 -14.86
N LYS A 126 10.34 1.09 -15.73
CA LYS A 126 11.53 0.23 -15.74
C LYS A 126 12.26 0.26 -14.39
N GLY A 127 12.49 -0.91 -13.80
CA GLY A 127 13.12 -1.07 -12.49
C GLY A 127 12.32 -0.51 -11.30
N GLN A 128 11.05 -0.14 -11.50
CA GLN A 128 10.17 0.36 -10.44
C GLN A 128 9.27 -0.73 -9.89
N TRP A 129 8.77 -0.50 -8.68
CA TRP A 129 7.65 -1.24 -8.11
C TRP A 129 6.46 -0.29 -7.99
N ALA A 130 5.31 -0.71 -8.53
CA ALA A 130 4.04 -0.06 -8.31
C ALA A 130 3.42 -0.54 -7.00
N GLN A 131 3.15 0.36 -6.06
CA GLN A 131 2.33 0.09 -4.88
C GLN A 131 0.87 0.44 -5.21
N LYS A 132 -0.03 -0.53 -5.11
CA LYS A 132 -1.48 -0.36 -5.24
C LYS A 132 -2.12 -0.61 -3.88
N VAL A 133 -2.75 0.43 -3.34
CA VAL A 133 -3.38 0.39 -2.02
C VAL A 133 -4.88 0.26 -2.16
N TYR A 134 -5.44 -0.69 -1.42
CA TYR A 134 -6.87 -1.00 -1.41
C TYR A 134 -7.46 -0.83 -0.01
N GLN A 135 -8.75 -0.55 0.04
CA GLN A 135 -9.48 -0.31 1.30
C GLN A 135 -9.88 -1.62 2.00
N VAL A 136 -10.62 -1.51 3.11
CA VAL A 136 -11.14 -2.63 3.90
C VAL A 136 -11.89 -3.66 3.03
N ASP A 137 -12.57 -3.20 1.99
CA ASP A 137 -13.40 -3.96 1.05
C ASP A 137 -12.71 -4.30 -0.28
N ASP A 138 -11.39 -4.11 -0.35
CA ASP A 138 -10.57 -4.25 -1.55
C ASP A 138 -10.91 -3.30 -2.71
N SER A 139 -11.79 -2.30 -2.48
CA SER A 139 -11.95 -1.19 -3.44
C SER A 139 -10.66 -0.36 -3.56
N PRO A 140 -10.42 0.30 -4.70
CA PRO A 140 -9.21 1.11 -4.88
C PRO A 140 -9.14 2.22 -3.84
N ARG A 141 -7.93 2.52 -3.40
CA ARG A 141 -7.63 3.72 -2.61
C ARG A 141 -6.76 4.66 -3.41
N TYR A 142 -5.51 4.27 -3.66
CA TYR A 142 -4.56 5.00 -4.50
C TYR A 142 -3.50 4.05 -5.02
N SER A 143 -2.77 4.45 -6.05
CA SER A 143 -1.60 3.71 -6.51
C SER A 143 -0.49 4.64 -6.98
N GLY A 144 0.73 4.12 -7.04
CA GLY A 144 1.87 4.87 -7.57
C GLY A 144 3.06 3.95 -7.81
N SER A 145 3.99 4.38 -8.66
CA SER A 145 5.17 3.60 -9.04
C SER A 145 6.44 4.41 -8.78
N ALA A 146 7.44 3.75 -8.19
CA ALA A 146 8.76 4.32 -7.94
C ALA A 146 9.81 3.24 -7.72
N THR A 147 11.08 3.64 -7.68
CA THR A 147 12.21 2.74 -7.43
C THR A 147 12.50 2.67 -5.93
N TRP A 148 12.78 1.46 -5.43
CA TRP A 148 13.40 1.28 -4.12
C TRP A 148 14.86 1.72 -4.15
N VAL A 149 15.26 2.52 -3.17
CA VAL A 149 16.62 3.02 -2.98
C VAL A 149 17.30 2.25 -1.85
N HIS A 150 18.51 1.75 -2.10
CA HIS A 150 19.35 1.03 -1.14
C HIS A 150 20.74 1.69 -1.11
N VAL A 151 20.96 2.62 -0.19
CA VAL A 151 22.19 3.42 -0.11
C VAL A 151 22.48 3.79 1.34
N ASP A 152 23.75 3.76 1.74
CA ASP A 152 24.20 4.14 3.10
C ASP A 152 23.40 3.47 4.23
N GLY A 153 23.08 2.19 4.06
CA GLY A 153 22.27 1.41 5.01
C GLY A 153 20.77 1.76 5.02
N LYS A 154 20.34 2.75 4.25
CA LYS A 154 18.93 3.16 4.11
C LYS A 154 18.26 2.34 3.02
N ARG A 155 17.02 1.93 3.29
CA ARG A 155 16.14 1.20 2.36
C ARG A 155 14.78 1.87 2.34
N PHE A 156 14.43 2.52 1.23
CA PHE A 156 13.16 3.24 1.14
C PHE A 156 12.59 3.28 -0.27
N TRP A 157 11.27 3.46 -0.35
CA TRP A 157 10.51 3.69 -1.57
C TRP A 157 9.67 4.94 -1.38
N GLN A 158 9.65 5.83 -2.38
CA GLN A 158 8.97 7.11 -2.26
C GLN A 158 8.19 7.47 -3.52
N ASN A 159 6.94 7.91 -3.35
CA ASN A 159 6.09 8.37 -4.44
C ASN A 159 5.16 9.52 -3.98
N LYS A 160 4.56 10.22 -4.94
CA LYS A 160 3.42 11.11 -4.69
C LYS A 160 2.21 10.71 -5.53
N THR A 161 1.02 10.64 -4.93
CA THR A 161 -0.22 10.26 -5.64
C THR A 161 -1.46 10.78 -4.93
N ASP A 162 -2.52 11.04 -5.70
CA ASP A 162 -3.80 11.45 -5.17
C ASP A 162 -4.55 10.28 -4.54
N ALA A 163 -5.27 10.57 -3.46
CA ALA A 163 -6.04 9.59 -2.71
C ALA A 163 -7.34 10.20 -2.17
N PRO A 164 -8.35 9.34 -1.91
CA PRO A 164 -9.50 9.73 -1.11
C PRO A 164 -9.07 10.13 0.30
N LEU A 165 -9.89 10.96 0.93
CA LEU A 165 -9.66 11.39 2.30
C LEU A 165 -9.65 10.17 3.25
N PRO A 166 -8.76 10.16 4.26
CA PRO A 166 -8.80 9.14 5.29
C PRO A 166 -10.03 9.33 6.19
N ARG A 167 -10.50 8.24 6.82
CA ARG A 167 -11.68 8.24 7.71
C ARG A 167 -11.67 9.35 8.76
N ARG A 168 -10.51 9.68 9.33
CA ARG A 168 -10.34 10.72 10.36
C ARG A 168 -10.79 12.12 9.91
N GLU A 169 -10.86 12.36 8.60
CA GLU A 169 -11.19 13.66 8.00
C GLU A 169 -12.70 13.78 7.73
N TYR A 170 -13.35 12.74 7.21
CA TYR A 170 -14.75 12.81 6.77
C TYR A 170 -15.75 13.27 7.85
N SER A 171 -15.47 13.06 9.13
CA SER A 171 -16.34 13.48 10.23
C SER A 171 -15.93 14.83 10.85
N LYS A 172 -14.84 15.43 10.38
CA LYS A 172 -14.22 16.62 11.00
C LYS A 172 -14.00 17.78 10.03
N ARG A 173 -13.87 17.49 8.74
CA ARG A 173 -13.49 18.44 7.69
C ARG A 173 -14.40 18.26 6.48
N SER A 174 -14.70 19.36 5.81
CA SER A 174 -15.49 19.41 4.57
C SER A 174 -14.95 20.43 3.57
N ASP A 175 -13.77 20.96 3.81
CA ASP A 175 -13.20 22.13 3.13
C ASP A 175 -12.09 21.78 2.12
N TYR A 176 -11.86 20.49 1.88
CA TYR A 176 -11.02 19.97 0.81
C TYR A 176 -11.49 18.57 0.43
N ASN A 177 -11.05 18.05 -0.72
CA ASN A 177 -11.60 16.80 -1.26
C ASN A 177 -10.56 15.82 -1.83
N ILE A 178 -9.30 16.24 -1.97
CA ILE A 178 -8.19 15.40 -2.41
C ILE A 178 -7.08 15.41 -1.37
N MET A 179 -6.52 14.23 -1.09
CA MET A 179 -5.27 14.09 -0.35
C MET A 179 -4.18 13.69 -1.32
N ALA A 180 -3.31 14.61 -1.74
CA ALA A 180 -2.13 14.27 -2.52
C ALA A 180 -1.04 13.76 -1.56
N ARG A 181 -0.92 12.44 -1.47
CA ARG A 181 -0.06 11.76 -0.50
C ARG A 181 1.36 11.64 -1.02
N GLY A 182 2.32 12.27 -0.34
CA GLY A 182 3.75 11.99 -0.50
C GLY A 182 4.14 10.80 0.38
N ASN A 183 4.10 9.58 -0.15
CA ASN A 183 4.40 8.37 0.60
C ASN A 183 5.90 8.10 0.62
N THR A 184 6.48 7.90 1.80
CA THR A 184 7.82 7.33 1.96
C THR A 184 7.71 6.09 2.85
N VAL A 185 7.91 4.91 2.25
CA VAL A 185 8.02 3.63 2.97
C VAL A 185 9.48 3.38 3.23
N LYS A 186 9.88 3.28 4.51
CA LYS A 186 11.28 3.15 4.93
C LYS A 186 11.41 2.01 5.92
N LEU A 187 12.40 1.14 5.71
CA LEU A 187 12.73 0.13 6.71
C LEU A 187 13.64 0.70 7.79
N THR A 188 13.42 0.25 9.02
CA THR A 188 14.18 0.63 10.21
C THR A 188 14.66 -0.61 10.94
N ASP A 189 15.46 -0.42 11.99
CA ASP A 189 15.88 -1.48 12.90
C ASP A 189 14.73 -2.03 13.76
N TYR A 190 13.77 -1.18 14.11
CA TYR A 190 12.59 -1.55 14.89
C TYR A 190 11.39 -2.07 14.06
N GLY A 191 11.48 -2.08 12.73
CA GLY A 191 10.36 -2.43 11.84
C GLY A 191 10.35 -1.58 10.57
N TRP A 192 9.31 -0.78 10.39
CA TRP A 192 9.23 0.13 9.25
C TRP A 192 8.45 1.40 9.56
N LEU A 193 8.60 2.38 8.68
CA LEU A 193 8.03 3.72 8.81
C LEU A 193 7.35 4.10 7.50
N HIS A 194 6.11 4.55 7.60
CA HIS A 194 5.43 5.27 6.52
C HIS A 194 5.39 6.74 6.89
N GLU A 195 6.34 7.50 6.35
CA GLU A 195 6.29 8.97 6.43
C GLU A 195 5.40 9.49 5.31
N GLN A 196 4.66 10.56 5.62
CA GLN A 196 3.75 11.19 4.68
C GLN A 196 3.98 12.69 4.64
N ASP A 197 4.27 13.21 3.45
CA ASP A 197 4.28 14.65 3.15
C ASP A 197 3.05 14.92 2.27
N ASN A 198 1.94 15.20 2.93
CA ASN A 198 0.62 15.28 2.30
C ASN A 198 0.27 16.72 1.94
N ASP A 199 -0.39 16.92 0.80
CA ASP A 199 -1.09 18.17 0.47
C ASP A 199 -2.61 17.94 0.52
N LYS A 200 -3.31 18.79 1.27
CA LYS A 200 -4.77 18.86 1.30
C LYS A 200 -5.22 19.79 0.19
N ILE A 201 -5.88 19.24 -0.84
CA ILE A 201 -6.21 19.94 -2.08
C ILE A 201 -7.72 20.10 -2.24
N ILE A 202 -8.12 21.30 -2.66
CA ILE A 202 -9.46 21.63 -3.14
C ILE A 202 -9.44 21.51 -4.66
N ARG A 203 -10.15 20.51 -5.17
CA ARG A 203 -10.29 20.25 -6.61
C ARG A 203 -11.70 20.52 -7.08
N GLU A 204 -11.84 21.39 -8.07
CA GLU A 204 -13.12 21.74 -8.70
C GLU A 204 -13.05 21.54 -10.21
N SER A 205 -14.19 21.19 -10.83
CA SER A 205 -14.23 20.96 -12.27
C SER A 205 -13.96 22.25 -13.04
N GLY A 206 -13.00 22.23 -13.96
CA GLY A 206 -12.66 23.38 -14.80
C GLY A 206 -11.86 24.48 -14.09
N LYS A 207 -11.33 24.21 -12.89
CA LYS A 207 -10.43 25.11 -12.17
C LYS A 207 -9.13 24.39 -11.84
N ASP A 208 -8.08 25.17 -11.62
CA ASP A 208 -6.83 24.66 -11.08
C ASP A 208 -7.02 24.23 -9.62
N ASP A 209 -6.23 23.23 -9.21
CA ASP A 209 -6.19 22.76 -7.84
C ASP A 209 -5.70 23.87 -6.89
N ALA A 210 -6.40 24.04 -5.77
CA ALA A 210 -5.98 24.95 -4.71
C ALA A 210 -5.44 24.16 -3.51
N LEU A 211 -4.24 24.53 -3.04
CA LEU A 211 -3.64 24.00 -1.81
C LEU A 211 -4.32 24.65 -0.60
N LEU A 212 -4.95 23.83 0.25
CA LEU A 212 -5.48 24.27 1.53
C LEU A 212 -4.39 24.31 2.60
N ALA A 213 -3.72 23.18 2.80
CA ALA A 213 -2.66 23.01 3.80
C ALA A 213 -1.79 21.78 3.50
N GLN A 214 -0.56 21.80 3.98
CA GLN A 214 0.35 20.67 3.98
C GLN A 214 0.30 19.97 5.34
N GLU A 215 0.48 18.65 5.36
CA GLU A 215 0.44 17.82 6.57
C GLU A 215 1.62 16.87 6.58
N LYS A 216 2.36 16.83 7.71
CA LYS A 216 3.36 15.80 7.97
C LYS A 216 2.69 14.66 8.75
N GLY A 217 2.83 13.45 8.24
CA GLY A 217 2.34 12.22 8.84
C GLY A 217 3.46 11.23 9.13
N TYR A 218 3.31 10.48 10.21
CA TYR A 218 4.12 9.32 10.55
C TYR A 218 3.21 8.17 10.96
N ASN A 219 3.32 7.04 10.25
CA ASN A 219 2.82 5.75 10.73
C ASN A 219 4.04 4.90 11.07
N ILE A 220 4.30 4.76 12.36
CA ILE A 220 5.47 4.08 12.91
C ILE A 220 5.07 2.66 13.22
N TYR A 221 5.63 1.68 12.51
CA TYR A 221 5.36 0.25 12.70
C TYR A 221 6.49 -0.38 13.49
N THR A 222 6.29 -0.56 14.80
CA THR A 222 7.24 -1.23 15.68
C THR A 222 6.94 -2.72 15.72
N LYS A 223 7.88 -3.55 15.26
CA LYS A 223 7.71 -4.99 15.18
C LYS A 223 7.65 -5.58 16.59
N VAL A 224 6.71 -6.49 16.79
CA VAL A 224 6.50 -7.23 18.03
C VAL A 224 6.38 -8.71 17.72
N ALA A 225 6.40 -9.55 18.75
CA ALA A 225 6.19 -11.00 18.61
C ALA A 225 4.86 -11.30 17.89
N ASP A 226 4.91 -12.21 16.91
CA ASP A 226 3.78 -12.59 16.06
C ASP A 226 2.61 -13.19 16.88
N GLU A 227 2.91 -13.74 18.05
CA GLU A 227 1.94 -14.24 19.03
C GLU A 227 0.96 -13.16 19.49
N LYS A 228 1.37 -11.89 19.56
CA LYS A 228 0.45 -10.78 19.88
C LYS A 228 -0.66 -10.65 18.82
N CYS A 229 -0.39 -11.04 17.58
CA CYS A 229 -1.32 -11.00 16.47
C CYS A 229 -1.98 -12.36 16.18
N LYS A 230 -1.93 -13.32 17.11
CA LYS A 230 -2.47 -14.68 16.90
C LYS A 230 -3.92 -14.68 16.42
N VAL A 231 -4.77 -13.82 17.00
CA VAL A 231 -6.19 -13.72 16.63
C VAL A 231 -6.38 -13.32 15.16
N ALA A 232 -5.58 -12.38 14.65
CA ALA A 232 -5.63 -11.97 13.24
C ALA A 232 -5.16 -13.09 12.30
N ARG A 233 -4.11 -13.81 12.70
CA ARG A 233 -3.57 -14.95 11.94
C ARG A 233 -4.62 -16.07 11.81
N ASP A 234 -5.28 -16.41 12.91
CA ASP A 234 -6.30 -17.46 12.91
C ASP A 234 -7.54 -17.03 12.12
N TRP A 235 -7.99 -15.79 12.29
CA TRP A 235 -9.07 -15.23 11.48
C TRP A 235 -8.74 -15.29 9.98
N TRP A 236 -7.51 -14.98 9.57
CA TRP A 236 -7.13 -15.05 8.16
C TRP A 236 -7.21 -16.46 7.59
N LYS A 237 -6.82 -17.49 8.34
CA LYS A 237 -6.89 -18.90 7.89
C LYS A 237 -8.32 -19.30 7.51
N GLU A 238 -9.31 -18.76 8.22
CA GLU A 238 -10.73 -19.06 7.99
C GLU A 238 -11.32 -18.21 6.86
N ASN A 239 -10.89 -16.95 6.73
CA ASN A 239 -11.55 -15.96 5.88
C ASN A 239 -10.82 -15.69 4.55
N ASN A 240 -9.57 -16.14 4.37
CA ASN A 240 -8.78 -15.82 3.17
C ASN A 240 -9.45 -16.26 1.85
N LYS A 241 -10.24 -17.34 1.87
CA LYS A 241 -10.87 -17.91 0.66
C LYS A 241 -11.91 -16.98 0.06
N VAL A 242 -12.77 -16.37 0.87
CA VAL A 242 -13.77 -15.41 0.38
C VAL A 242 -13.08 -14.13 -0.08
N TRP A 243 -12.09 -13.64 0.66
CA TRP A 243 -11.35 -12.44 0.27
C TRP A 243 -10.52 -12.63 -1.00
N LYS A 244 -10.03 -13.84 -1.27
CA LYS A 244 -9.43 -14.15 -2.58
C LYS A 244 -10.43 -13.97 -3.72
N LYS A 245 -11.67 -14.40 -3.55
CA LYS A 245 -12.73 -14.19 -4.55
C LYS A 245 -13.08 -12.71 -4.71
N VAL A 246 -13.13 -11.95 -3.61
CA VAL A 246 -13.34 -10.49 -3.64
C VAL A 246 -12.24 -9.79 -4.44
N ARG A 247 -10.96 -10.12 -4.20
CA ARG A 247 -9.84 -9.59 -4.99
C ARG A 247 -9.97 -9.91 -6.48
N GLN A 248 -10.30 -11.17 -6.81
CA GLN A 248 -10.50 -11.58 -8.20
C GLN A 248 -11.64 -10.83 -8.90
N GLU A 249 -12.73 -10.49 -8.20
CA GLU A 249 -13.78 -9.67 -8.80
C GLU A 249 -13.37 -8.21 -8.98
N TRP A 250 -12.56 -7.66 -8.07
CA TRP A 250 -11.96 -6.35 -8.28
C TRP A 250 -11.00 -6.33 -9.47
N ASP A 251 -10.16 -7.36 -9.63
CA ASP A 251 -9.27 -7.50 -10.78
C ASP A 251 -10.06 -7.49 -12.10
N ASN A 252 -11.20 -8.21 -12.14
CA ASN A 252 -12.11 -8.17 -13.28
C ASN A 252 -12.67 -6.76 -13.53
N VAL A 253 -13.12 -6.05 -12.49
CA VAL A 253 -13.64 -4.69 -12.62
C VAL A 253 -12.59 -3.76 -13.25
N PHE A 254 -11.34 -3.83 -12.83
CA PHE A 254 -10.27 -3.00 -13.42
C PHE A 254 -9.91 -3.41 -14.85
N ALA A 255 -10.01 -4.70 -15.19
CA ALA A 255 -9.77 -5.16 -16.56
C ALA A 255 -10.88 -4.73 -17.53
N GLU A 256 -12.12 -4.61 -17.05
CA GLU A 256 -13.31 -4.28 -17.84
C GLU A 256 -13.56 -2.77 -17.99
N ASN A 257 -12.99 -1.95 -17.10
CA ASN A 257 -13.35 -0.53 -16.99
C ASN A 257 -12.14 0.39 -17.05
N LYS A 258 -12.21 1.44 -17.87
CA LYS A 258 -11.19 2.52 -17.91
C LYS A 258 -11.37 3.55 -16.78
N GLU A 259 -12.55 3.58 -16.18
CA GLU A 259 -12.88 4.43 -15.04
C GLU A 259 -13.76 3.64 -14.08
N VAL A 260 -13.48 3.73 -12.78
CA VAL A 260 -14.26 3.11 -11.72
C VAL A 260 -14.80 4.22 -10.85
N LYS A 261 -16.12 4.37 -10.80
CA LYS A 261 -16.81 5.31 -9.93
C LYS A 261 -17.70 4.56 -8.95
N LEU A 262 -17.51 4.81 -7.66
CA LEU A 262 -18.25 4.13 -6.60
C LEU A 262 -19.28 5.05 -5.94
N LYS A 263 -20.50 4.55 -5.81
CA LYS A 263 -21.50 5.13 -4.91
C LYS A 263 -20.98 5.06 -3.48
N SER A 264 -21.23 6.09 -2.69
CA SER A 264 -20.88 6.05 -1.26
C SER A 264 -21.69 5.00 -0.51
N LYS A 265 -22.99 4.87 -0.80
CA LYS A 265 -23.89 3.92 -0.16
C LYS A 265 -24.86 3.30 -1.15
N VAL A 266 -25.28 2.07 -0.86
CA VAL A 266 -26.42 1.37 -1.47
C VAL A 266 -27.25 0.78 -0.34
N ASP A 267 -28.56 1.01 -0.37
CA ASP A 267 -29.50 0.57 0.67
C ASP A 267 -29.08 1.03 2.09
N GLY A 268 -28.59 2.28 2.19
CA GLY A 268 -28.13 2.89 3.44
C GLY A 268 -26.78 2.37 3.98
N LYS A 269 -26.18 1.36 3.33
CA LYS A 269 -24.95 0.69 3.75
C LYS A 269 -23.78 0.97 2.80
N MET A 270 -22.58 1.01 3.35
CA MET A 270 -21.31 1.10 2.60
C MET A 270 -20.94 -0.26 2.00
N LEU A 271 -20.09 -0.29 0.97
CA LEU A 271 -19.69 -1.52 0.28
C LEU A 271 -19.12 -2.57 1.24
N HIS A 272 -18.17 -2.17 2.10
CA HIS A 272 -17.60 -3.07 3.10
C HIS A 272 -18.64 -3.73 4.00
N GLN A 273 -19.74 -3.05 4.35
CA GLN A 273 -20.78 -3.64 5.21
C GLN A 273 -21.50 -4.78 4.51
N HIS A 274 -21.68 -4.72 3.19
CA HIS A 274 -22.24 -5.82 2.42
C HIS A 274 -21.25 -6.97 2.28
N LEU A 275 -19.98 -6.67 2.00
CA LEU A 275 -18.96 -7.71 1.79
C LEU A 275 -18.57 -8.43 3.10
N PHE A 276 -18.48 -7.73 4.23
CA PHE A 276 -18.22 -8.34 5.53
C PHE A 276 -19.38 -9.21 6.04
N ALA A 277 -20.60 -9.01 5.52
CA ALA A 277 -21.77 -9.83 5.86
C ALA A 277 -21.86 -11.13 5.05
N LEU A 278 -20.95 -11.35 4.09
CA LEU A 278 -20.92 -12.58 3.30
C LEU A 278 -20.44 -13.78 4.11
N ASP A 279 -21.06 -14.93 3.88
CA ASP A 279 -20.53 -16.22 4.32
C ASP A 279 -19.22 -16.55 3.59
N ASN A 280 -18.31 -17.27 4.26
CA ASN A 280 -17.02 -17.67 3.67
C ASN A 280 -17.16 -18.55 2.41
N LYS A 281 -18.32 -19.16 2.19
CA LYS A 281 -18.65 -19.95 1.00
C LYS A 281 -19.26 -19.12 -0.13
N ALA A 282 -19.54 -17.83 0.06
CA ALA A 282 -20.14 -16.96 -0.94
C ALA A 282 -19.48 -17.10 -2.32
N SER A 283 -20.31 -17.12 -3.36
CA SER A 283 -19.81 -17.33 -4.73
C SER A 283 -19.23 -16.03 -5.30
N ARG A 284 -18.40 -16.17 -6.34
CA ARG A 284 -17.91 -15.02 -7.12
C ARG A 284 -19.06 -14.20 -7.72
N LYS A 285 -20.16 -14.87 -8.10
CA LYS A 285 -21.37 -14.22 -8.62
C LYS A 285 -22.06 -13.34 -7.57
N ASP A 286 -22.16 -13.80 -6.33
CA ASP A 286 -22.77 -13.01 -5.24
C ASP A 286 -21.94 -11.75 -4.96
N ILE A 287 -20.62 -11.93 -4.87
CA ILE A 287 -19.66 -10.83 -4.69
C ILE A 287 -19.77 -9.83 -5.84
N ARG A 288 -19.75 -10.30 -7.09
CA ARG A 288 -19.85 -9.42 -8.26
C ARG A 288 -21.18 -8.68 -8.30
N THR A 289 -22.28 -9.33 -7.90
CA THR A 289 -23.60 -8.70 -7.78
C THR A 289 -23.57 -7.54 -6.79
N ILE A 290 -22.91 -7.71 -5.63
CA ILE A 290 -22.73 -6.62 -4.66
C ILE A 290 -21.90 -5.50 -5.26
N ILE A 291 -20.72 -5.79 -5.83
CA ILE A 291 -19.82 -4.77 -6.40
C ILE A 291 -20.54 -3.98 -7.50
N ASN A 292 -21.26 -4.65 -8.40
CA ASN A 292 -22.00 -4.00 -9.49
C ASN A 292 -23.05 -2.99 -9.00
N LYS A 293 -23.67 -3.20 -7.83
CA LYS A 293 -24.62 -2.23 -7.27
C LYS A 293 -23.95 -0.91 -6.92
N PHE A 294 -22.68 -0.95 -6.54
CA PHE A 294 -21.89 0.22 -6.13
C PHE A 294 -21.22 0.92 -7.30
N LEU A 295 -21.02 0.26 -8.44
CA LEU A 295 -20.53 0.90 -9.65
C LEU A 295 -21.58 1.89 -10.20
N ASN A 296 -21.10 3.03 -10.70
CA ASN A 296 -21.86 4.05 -11.43
C ASN A 296 -21.48 4.05 -12.91
#